data_AF-C0C565-F1
#
_entry.id   AF-C0C565-F1
#
_cell.length_a   1.000
_cell.length_b   1.000
_cell.length_c   1.000
_cell.angle_alpha   90.00
_cell.angle_beta   90.00
_cell.angle_gamma   90.00
#
_symmetry.space_group_name_H-M   'P 1'
#
loop_
_entity.id
_entity.type
_entity.pdbx_description
1 polymer ?
#
loop_
_entity_poly.entity_id
_entity_poly.type
_entity_poly.pdbx_seq_one_letter_code
_entity_poly.pdbx_strand_id
1 'polypeptide(L)'
;MIKHTRENAETIRLAVMNLEREGLETGKVLMGSIRWLYEKYLITGDERFVRLSLAHIQVYLELGNSYEDNGSLFDSIIKLLDIKKEELFLELYKDCPVIRANKSQVRSMIGRWNPHIHSMSIQEVIDDIIEKVNNGKDGVYYYYSGKKLDSSKNVVPKDKYRLTIQGERAQFWDMRRNRYFTIKR
;
A
#
# COMPACT_ATOMS: atom_id res chain seq x y z
N MET A 1 13.56 -14.36 -1.99
CA MET A 1 12.31 -14.74 -1.31
C MET A 1 11.09 -14.04 -1.93
N ILE A 2 11.08 -12.70 -1.97
CA ILE A 2 9.99 -11.90 -2.56
C ILE A 2 9.79 -12.18 -4.06
N LYS A 3 10.86 -12.47 -4.83
CA LYS A 3 10.77 -12.78 -6.27
C LYS A 3 9.90 -14.02 -6.61
N HIS A 4 10.04 -15.13 -5.87
CA HIS A 4 9.15 -16.31 -6.04
C HIS A 4 7.71 -16.04 -5.59
N THR A 5 7.52 -15.06 -4.70
CA THR A 5 6.20 -14.63 -4.27
C THR A 5 5.48 -13.88 -5.41
N ARG A 6 6.23 -13.17 -6.25
CA ARG A 6 5.69 -12.46 -7.43
C ARG A 6 5.10 -13.40 -8.50
N GLU A 7 5.78 -14.49 -8.84
CA GLU A 7 5.27 -15.48 -9.82
C GLU A 7 3.96 -16.11 -9.32
N ASN A 8 3.91 -16.44 -8.03
CA ASN A 8 2.68 -16.92 -7.39
C ASN A 8 1.59 -15.84 -7.39
N ALA A 9 1.93 -14.59 -7.09
CA ALA A 9 0.98 -13.47 -7.12
C ALA A 9 0.39 -13.26 -8.52
N GLU A 10 1.18 -13.39 -9.59
CA GLU A 10 0.68 -13.29 -10.98
C GLU A 10 -0.31 -14.41 -11.30
N THR A 11 -0.03 -15.64 -10.87
CA THR A 11 -0.94 -16.80 -11.06
C THR A 11 -2.23 -16.62 -10.26
N ILE A 12 -2.13 -16.20 -9.00
CA ILE A 12 -3.29 -15.92 -8.14
C ILE A 12 -4.12 -14.79 -8.75
N ARG A 13 -3.47 -13.72 -9.24
CA ARG A 13 -4.15 -12.59 -9.89
C ARG A 13 -4.98 -13.09 -11.07
N LEU A 14 -4.41 -13.88 -11.97
CA LEU A 14 -5.13 -14.47 -13.10
C LEU A 14 -6.32 -15.32 -12.66
N ALA A 15 -6.16 -16.12 -11.60
CA ALA A 15 -7.22 -16.97 -11.07
C ALA A 15 -8.40 -16.16 -10.50
N VAL A 16 -8.13 -14.99 -9.92
CA VAL A 16 -9.18 -14.17 -9.27
C VAL A 16 -9.85 -13.14 -10.19
N MET A 17 -9.29 -12.87 -11.38
CA MET A 17 -9.77 -11.83 -12.30
C MET A 17 -11.21 -12.01 -12.78
N ASN A 18 -11.76 -13.22 -12.76
CA ASN A 18 -13.12 -13.49 -13.21
C ASN A 18 -14.15 -13.56 -12.07
N LEU A 19 -13.74 -13.49 -10.81
CA LEU A 19 -14.63 -13.68 -9.66
C LEU A 19 -15.75 -12.63 -9.62
N GLU A 20 -15.46 -11.38 -9.98
CA GLU A 20 -16.46 -10.31 -9.99
C GLU A 20 -17.57 -10.55 -11.03
N ARG A 21 -17.26 -11.22 -12.14
CA ARG A 21 -18.26 -11.59 -13.16
C ARG A 21 -19.26 -12.61 -12.63
N GLU A 22 -18.85 -13.42 -11.66
CA GLU A 22 -19.68 -14.39 -10.95
C GLU A 22 -20.34 -13.78 -9.69
N GLY A 23 -20.26 -12.46 -9.50
CA GLY A 23 -20.84 -11.76 -8.35
C GLY A 23 -20.07 -11.95 -7.04
N LEU A 24 -18.85 -12.49 -7.10
CA LEU A 24 -18.00 -12.68 -5.93
C LEU A 24 -17.08 -11.47 -5.72
N GLU A 25 -17.04 -10.97 -4.50
CA GLU A 25 -16.15 -9.87 -4.13
C GLU A 25 -14.71 -10.39 -3.97
N THR A 26 -13.85 -10.11 -4.96
CA THR A 26 -12.48 -10.61 -5.04
C THR A 26 -11.68 -10.39 -3.75
N GLY A 27 -11.81 -9.21 -3.13
CA GLY A 27 -11.12 -8.90 -1.86
C GLY A 27 -11.53 -9.84 -0.72
N LYS A 28 -12.82 -10.20 -0.61
CA LYS A 28 -13.31 -11.14 0.40
C LYS A 28 -12.81 -12.56 0.14
N VAL A 29 -12.81 -13.00 -1.11
CA VAL A 29 -12.30 -14.33 -1.48
C VAL A 29 -10.81 -14.44 -1.14
N LEU A 30 -10.01 -13.45 -1.53
CA LEU A 30 -8.59 -13.39 -1.19
C LEU A 30 -8.36 -13.40 0.34
N MET A 31 -9.14 -12.63 1.10
CA MET A 31 -9.04 -12.64 2.56
C MET A 31 -9.40 -13.99 3.18
N GLY A 32 -10.39 -14.70 2.64
CA GLY A 32 -10.70 -16.07 3.03
C GLY A 32 -9.50 -16.99 2.82
N SER A 33 -8.87 -16.92 1.64
CA SER A 33 -7.67 -17.69 1.33
C SER A 33 -6.49 -17.35 2.25
N ILE A 34 -6.25 -16.06 2.53
CA ILE A 34 -5.15 -15.63 3.42
C ILE A 34 -5.33 -16.20 4.83
N ARG A 35 -6.56 -16.14 5.38
CA ARG A 35 -6.88 -16.69 6.71
C ARG A 35 -6.68 -18.20 6.73
N TRP A 36 -7.24 -18.91 5.75
CA TRP A 36 -7.10 -20.37 5.67
C TRP A 36 -5.64 -20.82 5.58
N LEU A 37 -4.84 -20.17 4.75
CA LEU A 37 -3.41 -20.47 4.62
C LEU A 37 -2.67 -20.21 5.95
N TYR A 38 -2.94 -19.09 6.60
CA TYR A 38 -2.33 -18.79 7.91
C TYR A 38 -2.74 -19.81 8.98
N GLU A 39 -4.00 -20.20 9.04
CA GLU A 39 -4.49 -21.27 9.94
C GLU A 39 -3.79 -22.61 9.66
N LYS A 40 -3.56 -22.97 8.38
CA LYS A 40 -2.79 -24.16 8.04
C LYS A 40 -1.36 -24.09 8.51
N TYR A 41 -0.72 -22.92 8.42
CA TYR A 41 0.59 -22.73 9.03
C TYR A 41 0.54 -22.96 10.56
N LEU A 42 -0.43 -22.38 11.28
CA LEU A 42 -0.53 -22.54 12.73
C LEU A 42 -0.68 -24.01 13.16
N ILE A 43 -1.35 -24.84 12.35
CA ILE A 43 -1.56 -26.26 12.63
C ILE A 43 -0.31 -27.09 12.29
N THR A 44 0.36 -26.78 11.18
CA THR A 44 1.38 -27.67 10.59
C THR A 44 2.82 -27.22 10.82
N GLY A 45 3.04 -25.93 11.12
CA GLY A 45 4.35 -25.29 11.13
C GLY A 45 4.97 -25.11 9.74
N ASP A 46 4.28 -25.45 8.65
CA ASP A 46 4.85 -25.43 7.31
C ASP A 46 4.86 -24.01 6.72
N GLU A 47 6.05 -23.42 6.67
CA GLU A 47 6.28 -22.06 6.17
C GLU A 47 5.86 -21.83 4.70
N ARG A 48 5.66 -22.90 3.91
CA ARG A 48 5.12 -22.76 2.54
C ARG A 48 3.76 -22.06 2.55
N PHE A 49 2.94 -22.33 3.57
CA PHE A 49 1.66 -21.65 3.74
C PHE A 49 1.82 -20.16 4.02
N VAL A 50 2.81 -19.77 4.84
CA VAL A 50 3.11 -18.35 5.12
C VAL A 50 3.53 -17.62 3.84
N ARG A 51 4.39 -18.24 3.02
CA ARG A 51 4.81 -17.68 1.72
C ARG A 51 3.64 -17.53 0.74
N LEU A 52 2.71 -18.49 0.72
CA LEU A 52 1.50 -18.38 -0.09
C LEU A 52 0.55 -17.30 0.44
N SER A 53 0.42 -17.15 1.76
CA SER A 53 -0.35 -16.05 2.35
C SER A 53 0.20 -14.70 1.93
N LEU A 54 1.53 -14.53 1.92
CA LEU A 54 2.16 -13.30 1.44
C LEU A 54 1.81 -13.00 -0.03
N ALA A 55 1.84 -14.01 -0.90
CA ALA A 55 1.45 -13.83 -2.30
C ALA A 55 -0.01 -13.38 -2.46
N HIS A 56 -0.93 -13.92 -1.66
CA HIS A 56 -2.32 -13.47 -1.65
C HIS A 56 -2.47 -12.06 -1.09
N ILE A 57 -1.72 -11.70 -0.05
CA ILE A 57 -1.67 -10.32 0.48
C ILE A 57 -1.21 -9.36 -0.62
N GLN A 58 -0.18 -9.73 -1.39
CA GLN A 58 0.30 -8.89 -2.49
C GLN A 58 -0.81 -8.62 -3.50
N VAL A 59 -1.49 -9.66 -3.99
CA VAL A 59 -2.62 -9.49 -4.94
C VAL A 59 -3.76 -8.69 -4.32
N TYR A 60 -4.09 -8.94 -3.05
CA TYR A 60 -5.13 -8.20 -2.33
C TYR A 60 -4.85 -6.69 -2.35
N LEU A 61 -3.61 -6.28 -2.04
CA LEU A 61 -3.19 -4.88 -2.02
C LEU A 61 -3.09 -4.27 -3.43
N GLU A 62 -2.61 -5.04 -4.41
CA GLU A 62 -2.54 -4.62 -5.82
C GLU A 62 -3.92 -4.30 -6.40
N LEU A 63 -4.95 -5.03 -5.96
CA LEU A 63 -6.33 -4.86 -6.44
C LEU A 63 -7.08 -3.67 -5.83
N GLY A 64 -6.44 -2.84 -4.99
CA GLY A 64 -7.13 -1.69 -4.41
C GLY A 64 -7.39 -1.79 -2.91
N ASN A 65 -7.23 -2.97 -2.31
CA ASN A 65 -7.69 -3.20 -0.95
C ASN A 65 -6.72 -2.65 0.11
N SER A 66 -7.28 -2.23 1.23
CA SER A 66 -6.54 -1.58 2.32
C SER A 66 -5.76 -2.59 3.15
N TYR A 67 -4.47 -2.33 3.36
CA TYR A 67 -3.66 -3.08 4.31
C TYR A 67 -4.21 -2.98 5.74
N GLU A 68 -4.64 -1.77 6.12
CA GLU A 68 -4.98 -1.44 7.51
C GLU A 68 -6.24 -2.18 7.98
N ASP A 69 -7.14 -2.53 7.06
CA ASP A 69 -8.37 -3.25 7.36
C ASP A 69 -8.10 -4.64 7.97
N ASN A 70 -6.93 -5.22 7.70
CA ASN A 70 -6.50 -6.53 8.19
C ASN A 70 -5.07 -6.49 8.78
N GLY A 71 -4.65 -5.33 9.29
CA GLY A 71 -3.26 -5.05 9.67
C GLY A 71 -2.65 -6.09 10.62
N SER A 72 -3.37 -6.50 11.67
CA SER A 72 -2.85 -7.47 12.66
C SER A 72 -2.49 -8.83 12.06
N LEU A 73 -3.31 -9.35 11.14
CA LEU A 73 -3.04 -10.61 10.45
C LEU A 73 -1.88 -10.45 9.48
N PHE A 74 -1.87 -9.37 8.70
CA PHE A 74 -0.81 -9.11 7.74
C PHE A 74 0.54 -8.90 8.42
N ASP A 75 0.57 -8.13 9.51
CA ASP A 75 1.75 -7.90 10.36
C ASP A 75 2.29 -9.23 10.90
N SER A 76 1.40 -10.13 11.34
CA SER A 76 1.78 -11.46 11.82
C SER A 76 2.44 -12.30 10.72
N ILE A 77 1.89 -12.28 9.51
CA ILE A 77 2.41 -13.04 8.36
C ILE A 77 3.76 -12.49 7.90
N ILE A 78 3.91 -11.18 7.74
CA ILE A 78 5.18 -10.60 7.28
C ILE A 78 6.29 -10.74 8.32
N LYS A 79 5.95 -10.67 9.62
CA LYS A 79 6.90 -10.87 10.72
C LYS A 79 7.48 -12.29 10.73
N LEU A 80 6.67 -13.31 10.40
CA LEU A 80 7.15 -14.69 10.29
C LEU A 80 8.16 -14.88 9.14
N LEU A 81 8.17 -13.98 8.17
CA LEU A 81 9.10 -14.00 7.04
C LEU A 81 10.26 -13.01 7.20
N ASP A 82 10.35 -12.32 8.35
CA ASP A 82 11.29 -11.23 8.62
C ASP A 82 11.22 -10.11 7.57
N ILE A 83 10.02 -9.83 7.07
CA ILE A 83 9.77 -8.78 6.07
C ILE A 83 9.21 -7.54 6.78
N LYS A 84 9.79 -6.38 6.50
CA LYS A 84 9.23 -5.10 6.96
C LYS A 84 8.06 -4.69 6.08
N LYS A 85 7.05 -4.04 6.67
CA LYS A 85 5.88 -3.54 5.95
C LYS A 85 6.28 -2.61 4.79
N GLU A 86 7.31 -1.80 5.00
CA GLU A 86 7.88 -0.89 4.01
C GLU A 86 8.49 -1.64 2.82
N GLU A 87 9.20 -2.74 3.07
CA GLU A 87 9.82 -3.57 2.02
C GLU A 87 8.75 -4.23 1.14
N LEU A 88 7.65 -4.70 1.74
CA LEU A 88 6.51 -5.24 1.01
C LEU A 88 5.94 -4.19 0.04
N PHE A 89 5.68 -2.98 0.52
CA PHE A 89 5.15 -1.91 -0.33
C PHE A 89 6.14 -1.47 -1.41
N LEU A 90 7.44 -1.38 -1.08
CA LEU A 90 8.49 -1.08 -2.05
C LEU A 90 8.49 -2.06 -3.22
N GLU A 91 8.30 -3.35 -2.96
CA GLU A 91 8.19 -4.33 -4.02
C GLU A 91 6.88 -4.20 -4.81
N LEU A 92 5.75 -4.12 -4.12
CA LEU A 92 4.42 -4.08 -4.75
C LEU A 92 4.28 -2.98 -5.79
N TYR A 93 4.91 -1.82 -5.54
CA TYR A 93 4.74 -0.63 -6.36
C TYR A 93 5.97 -0.26 -7.19
N LYS A 94 6.92 -1.18 -7.35
CA LYS A 94 8.11 -0.92 -8.17
C LYS A 94 7.77 -0.62 -9.64
N ASP A 95 6.67 -1.17 -10.14
CA ASP A 95 6.21 -1.01 -11.54
C ASP A 95 5.10 0.06 -11.67
N CYS A 96 4.86 0.85 -10.61
CA CYS A 96 3.88 1.94 -10.64
C CYS A 96 4.33 3.14 -11.48
N PRO A 97 3.40 4.03 -11.89
CA PRO A 97 3.72 5.22 -12.67
C PRO A 97 4.89 6.00 -12.08
N VAL A 98 5.88 6.24 -12.92
CA VAL A 98 7.09 6.96 -12.57
C VAL A 98 6.93 8.43 -12.90
N ILE A 99 7.16 9.30 -11.92
CA ILE A 99 7.15 10.75 -12.10
C ILE A 99 8.49 11.36 -11.68
N ARG A 100 8.82 12.58 -12.12
CA ARG A 100 10.00 13.30 -11.62
C ARG A 100 9.62 14.16 -10.42
N ALA A 101 10.59 14.44 -9.55
CA ALA A 101 10.47 15.32 -8.40
C ALA A 101 10.39 16.82 -8.80
N ASN A 102 9.36 17.20 -9.57
CA ASN A 102 9.05 18.59 -9.88
C ASN A 102 7.62 18.96 -9.46
N LYS A 103 7.37 20.27 -9.31
CA LYS A 103 6.11 20.79 -8.74
C LYS A 103 4.88 20.29 -9.48
N SER A 104 4.90 20.31 -10.81
CA SER A 104 3.75 19.91 -11.64
C SER A 104 3.41 18.43 -11.48
N GLN A 105 4.42 17.56 -11.58
CA GLN A 105 4.20 16.12 -11.50
C GLN A 105 3.84 15.68 -10.07
N VAL A 106 4.51 16.21 -9.06
CA VAL A 106 4.16 15.93 -7.64
C VAL A 106 2.74 16.40 -7.34
N ARG A 107 2.34 17.60 -7.81
CA ARG A 107 0.95 18.08 -7.67
C ARG A 107 -0.05 17.11 -8.29
N SER A 108 0.27 16.50 -9.44
CA SER A 108 -0.65 15.61 -10.15
C SER A 108 -0.96 14.30 -9.41
N MET A 109 -0.08 13.85 -8.52
CA MET A 109 -0.33 12.69 -7.65
C MET A 109 -1.38 13.01 -6.58
N ILE A 110 -1.40 14.25 -6.10
CA ILE A 110 -2.23 14.68 -4.98
C ILE A 110 -3.62 15.03 -5.49
N GLY A 111 -4.65 14.56 -4.80
CA GLY A 111 -6.04 14.83 -5.16
C GLY A 111 -6.46 16.29 -4.92
N ARG A 112 -7.77 16.46 -4.68
CA ARG A 112 -8.29 17.76 -4.24
C ARG A 112 -7.77 18.00 -2.82
N TRP A 113 -7.05 19.10 -2.62
CA TRP A 113 -6.57 19.52 -1.31
C TRP A 113 -7.54 20.52 -0.70
N ASN A 114 -8.03 20.26 0.50
CA ASN A 114 -8.87 21.18 1.24
C ASN A 114 -8.00 22.31 1.83
N PRO A 115 -8.25 23.59 1.51
CA PRO A 115 -7.42 24.71 1.95
C PRO A 115 -7.57 25.09 3.43
N HIS A 116 -8.60 24.60 4.13
CA HIS A 116 -8.86 24.96 5.53
C HIS A 116 -8.53 23.84 6.51
N ILE A 117 -8.41 22.61 6.01
CA ILE A 117 -8.19 21.42 6.83
C ILE A 117 -7.12 20.59 6.15
N HIS A 118 -5.91 20.66 6.68
CA HIS A 118 -4.76 19.94 6.16
C HIS A 118 -3.62 19.89 7.17
N SER A 119 -2.66 18.99 6.96
CA SER A 119 -1.39 18.97 7.70
C SER A 119 -0.51 20.18 7.42
N MET A 120 -0.56 20.67 6.18
CA MET A 120 0.14 21.84 5.65
C MET A 120 -0.49 22.23 4.31
N SER A 121 -0.22 23.44 3.82
CA SER A 121 -0.73 23.89 2.53
C SER A 121 -0.28 22.98 1.40
N ILE A 122 -1.03 22.94 0.30
CA ILE A 122 -0.67 22.11 -0.86
C ILE A 122 0.72 22.46 -1.41
N GLN A 123 1.11 23.74 -1.34
CA GLN A 123 2.40 24.21 -1.81
C GLN A 123 3.53 23.68 -0.92
N GLU A 124 3.36 23.75 0.39
CA GLU A 124 4.32 23.20 1.36
C GLU A 124 4.46 21.68 1.21
N VAL A 125 3.36 20.94 1.00
CA VAL A 125 3.42 19.48 0.76
C VAL A 125 4.25 19.17 -0.48
N ILE A 126 4.03 19.91 -1.57
CA ILE A 126 4.77 19.71 -2.83
C ILE A 126 6.26 19.98 -2.62
N ASP A 127 6.58 21.13 -2.02
CA ASP A 127 7.98 21.53 -1.81
C ASP A 127 8.70 20.57 -0.85
N ASP A 128 8.01 20.11 0.19
CA ASP A 128 8.52 19.14 1.16
C ASP A 128 8.77 17.75 0.56
N ILE A 129 7.85 17.25 -0.28
CA ILE A 129 8.07 15.99 -1.03
C ILE A 129 9.30 16.11 -1.95
N ILE A 130 9.40 17.20 -2.71
CA ILE A 130 10.52 17.42 -3.64
C ILE A 130 11.84 17.48 -2.86
N GLU A 131 11.88 18.24 -1.77
CA GLU A 131 13.06 18.37 -0.91
C GLU A 131 13.51 17.02 -0.36
N LYS A 132 12.60 16.27 0.26
CA LYS A 132 12.89 14.95 0.83
C LYS A 132 13.38 13.95 -0.20
N VAL A 133 12.73 13.91 -1.36
CA VAL A 133 13.10 12.98 -2.44
C VAL A 133 14.47 13.33 -3.01
N ASN A 134 14.72 14.60 -3.35
CA ASN A 134 15.98 15.04 -3.94
C ASN A 134 17.16 14.89 -2.98
N ASN A 135 16.94 15.15 -1.69
CA ASN A 135 17.97 15.01 -0.65
C ASN A 135 18.09 13.58 -0.10
N GLY A 136 17.27 12.65 -0.59
CA GLY A 136 17.30 11.24 -0.17
C GLY A 136 17.08 11.05 1.33
N LYS A 137 16.14 11.80 1.90
CA LYS A 137 15.78 11.68 3.31
C LYS A 137 14.99 10.40 3.55
N ASP A 138 15.70 9.34 3.90
CA ASP A 138 15.09 8.06 4.26
C ASP A 138 14.08 8.23 5.40
N GLY A 139 12.93 7.56 5.25
CA GLY A 139 11.86 7.63 6.24
C GLY A 139 10.46 7.44 5.67
N VAL A 140 9.48 7.48 6.57
CA VAL A 140 8.06 7.40 6.26
C VAL A 140 7.38 8.69 6.71
N TYR A 141 6.76 9.39 5.77
CA TYR A 141 6.12 10.68 5.98
C TYR A 141 4.64 10.60 5.63
N TYR A 142 3.80 11.27 6.42
CA TYR A 142 2.36 11.28 6.21
C TYR A 142 1.85 12.70 5.96
N TYR A 143 0.96 12.84 4.98
CA TYR A 143 0.28 14.10 4.66
C TYR A 143 -1.22 13.87 4.69
N TYR A 144 -1.99 14.87 5.11
CA TYR A 144 -3.44 14.69 5.21
C TYR A 144 -4.23 15.95 4.86
N SER A 145 -5.45 15.75 4.34
CA SER A 145 -6.38 16.81 3.96
C SER A 145 -7.84 16.44 4.19
N GLY A 146 -8.67 17.42 4.53
CA GLY A 146 -10.09 17.26 4.77
C GLY A 146 -10.44 16.54 6.07
N LYS A 147 -11.74 16.51 6.40
CA LYS A 147 -12.31 15.81 7.55
C LYS A 147 -13.36 14.82 7.07
N LYS A 148 -13.44 13.66 7.71
CA LYS A 148 -14.57 12.74 7.68
C LYS A 148 -14.91 12.39 9.13
N LEU A 149 -16.19 12.19 9.42
CA LEU A 149 -16.62 11.58 10.67
C LEU A 149 -16.51 10.07 10.52
N ASP A 150 -15.84 9.41 11.45
CA ASP A 150 -15.89 7.96 11.55
C ASP A 150 -17.17 7.50 12.28
N SER A 151 -17.36 6.18 12.36
CA SER A 151 -18.50 5.57 13.05
C SER A 151 -18.59 5.90 14.54
N SER A 152 -17.47 6.34 15.14
CA SER A 152 -17.38 6.79 16.54
C SER A 152 -17.53 8.30 16.72
N LYS A 153 -17.92 9.03 15.65
CA LYS A 153 -18.03 10.50 15.60
C LYS A 153 -16.70 11.22 15.81
N ASN A 154 -15.57 10.53 15.70
CA ASN A 154 -14.26 11.17 15.72
C ASN A 154 -13.97 11.79 14.35
N VAL A 155 -13.27 12.91 14.38
CA VAL A 155 -12.82 13.62 13.19
C VAL A 155 -11.52 12.96 12.71
N VAL A 156 -11.60 12.25 11.59
CA VAL A 156 -10.43 11.65 10.94
C VAL A 156 -10.12 12.37 9.62
N PRO A 157 -8.85 12.40 9.19
CA PRO A 157 -8.55 12.99 7.90
C PRO A 157 -9.22 12.23 6.75
N LYS A 158 -9.79 12.96 5.79
CA LYS A 158 -10.52 12.37 4.66
C LYS A 158 -9.58 11.79 3.61
N ASP A 159 -8.55 12.56 3.27
CA ASP A 159 -7.52 12.22 2.32
C ASP A 159 -6.21 12.04 3.11
N LYS A 160 -5.59 10.86 3.00
CA LYS A 160 -4.32 10.53 3.67
C LYS A 160 -3.34 10.02 2.63
N TYR A 161 -2.12 10.51 2.73
CA TYR A 161 -1.02 10.20 1.83
C TYR A 161 0.18 9.72 2.61
N ARG A 162 0.96 8.81 2.01
CA ARG A 162 2.22 8.33 2.59
C ARG A 162 3.34 8.45 1.56
N LEU A 163 4.46 9.04 1.96
CA LEU A 163 5.72 9.02 1.23
C LEU A 163 6.69 8.10 1.97
N THR A 164 7.24 7.12 1.28
CA THR A 164 8.29 6.22 1.79
C THR A 164 9.55 6.43 0.97
N ILE A 165 10.65 6.78 1.62
CA ILE A 165 11.96 6.91 1.00
C ILE A 165 12.90 5.91 1.65
N GLN A 166 13.56 5.10 0.84
CA GLN A 166 14.57 4.14 1.28
C GLN A 166 15.65 4.00 0.20
N GLY A 167 16.86 4.47 0.51
CA GLY A 167 17.97 4.49 -0.42
C GLY A 167 17.68 5.34 -1.66
N GLU A 168 17.64 4.73 -2.84
CA GLU A 168 17.34 5.42 -4.11
C GLU A 168 15.85 5.41 -4.48
N ARG A 169 15.00 4.75 -3.69
CA ARG A 169 13.57 4.59 -3.99
C ARG A 169 12.74 5.59 -3.21
N ALA A 170 11.85 6.28 -3.90
CA ALA A 170 10.81 7.09 -3.30
C ALA A 170 9.43 6.66 -3.84
N GLN A 171 8.52 6.29 -2.94
CA GLN A 171 7.17 5.87 -3.28
C GLN A 171 6.13 6.72 -2.57
N PHE A 172 5.12 7.15 -3.32
CA PHE A 172 4.01 7.93 -2.83
C PHE A 172 2.70 7.16 -2.97
N TRP A 173 1.92 7.12 -1.90
CA TRP A 173 0.63 6.43 -1.83
C TRP A 173 -0.49 7.40 -1.48
N ASP A 174 -1.50 7.50 -2.36
CA ASP A 174 -2.82 8.03 -2.04
C ASP A 174 -3.66 6.90 -1.43
N MET A 175 -3.79 6.92 -0.09
CA MET A 175 -4.46 5.85 0.66
C MET A 175 -5.96 5.79 0.39
N ARG A 176 -6.59 6.91 0.01
CA ARG A 176 -8.04 6.94 -0.25
C ARG A 176 -8.38 6.35 -1.60
N ARG A 177 -7.61 6.70 -2.63
CA ARG A 177 -7.84 6.23 -4.01
C ARG A 177 -7.10 4.94 -4.33
N ASN A 178 -6.33 4.45 -3.37
CA ASN A 178 -5.38 3.36 -3.53
C ASN A 178 -4.49 3.50 -4.77
N ARG A 179 -3.92 4.70 -4.97
CA ARG A 179 -3.02 5.00 -6.10
C ARG A 179 -1.58 5.14 -5.62
N TYR A 180 -0.66 4.54 -6.35
CA TYR A 180 0.76 4.54 -6.04
C TYR A 180 1.57 5.16 -7.16
N PHE A 181 2.66 5.81 -6.78
CA PHE A 181 3.58 6.48 -7.69
C PHE A 181 5.01 6.25 -7.23
N THR A 182 5.92 6.11 -8.18
CA THR A 182 7.36 6.14 -7.94
C THR A 182 7.89 7.52 -8.32
N ILE A 183 8.60 8.18 -7.41
CA ILE A 183 9.18 9.50 -7.65
C ILE A 183 10.67 9.32 -7.93
N LYS A 184 11.10 9.72 -9.14
CA LYS A 184 12.52 9.82 -9.50
C LYS A 184 13.06 11.20 -9.15
N ARG A 185 14.27 11.19 -8.59
CA ARG A 185 15.13 12.36 -8.47
C ARG A 185 15.44 12.93 -9.86
#